data_AF-K7YUQ9-F1
#
_entry.id   AF-K7YUQ9-F1
#
_cell.length_a   1.000
_cell.length_b   1.000
_cell.length_c   1.000
_cell.angle_alpha   90.00
_cell.angle_beta   90.00
_cell.angle_gamma   90.00
#
_symmetry.space_group_name_H-M   'P 1'
#
loop_
_entity.id
_entity.type
_entity.pdbx_description
1 polymer ?
#
loop_
_entity_poly.entity_id
_entity_poly.type
_entity_poly.pdbx_seq_one_letter_code
_entity_poly.pdbx_strand_id
1 'polypeptide(L)'
;MNVQIVSFHCVLKNKLGKVISSTYNRDVLTSLNGAEDQLQALSKGLTNIRKGEKRQIAVRAEEAYGYYDTSKVLEISRDSLVGGRKLRLGESVIFAREGHKAEKFRVTKLSPDQITLDGNHPLAGQDLIFEIEALEVREATPEEIRESLPDEDDGMTLH
;
A
#
# COMPACT_ATOMS: atom_id res chain seq x y z
N MET A 1 -25.62 9.59 -4.67
CA MET A 1 -24.14 9.60 -4.87
C MET A 1 -23.88 8.73 -6.08
N ASN A 2 -23.26 9.26 -7.13
CA ASN A 2 -22.97 8.46 -8.34
C ASN A 2 -21.63 7.78 -8.13
N VAL A 3 -21.66 6.49 -7.82
CA VAL A 3 -20.44 5.69 -7.68
C VAL A 3 -20.00 5.27 -9.08
N GLN A 4 -18.76 5.55 -9.42
CA GLN A 4 -18.21 5.25 -10.73
C GLN A 4 -17.03 4.30 -10.60
N ILE A 5 -16.93 3.36 -11.53
CA ILE A 5 -15.75 2.56 -11.74
C ILE A 5 -14.91 3.25 -12.79
N VAL A 6 -13.69 3.59 -12.39
CA VAL A 6 -12.69 4.16 -13.28
C VAL A 6 -11.62 3.11 -13.51
N SER A 7 -11.50 2.68 -14.76
CA SER A 7 -10.36 1.91 -15.22
C SER A 7 -9.27 2.90 -15.61
N PHE A 8 -8.12 2.85 -14.96
CA PHE A 8 -7.02 3.75 -15.25
C PHE A 8 -5.69 3.03 -15.38
N HIS A 9 -4.79 3.66 -16.13
CA HIS A 9 -3.38 3.38 -16.09
C HIS A 9 -2.72 4.33 -15.09
N CYS A 10 -1.91 3.80 -14.17
CA CYS A 10 -1.19 4.58 -13.18
C CYS A 10 0.30 4.32 -13.27
N VAL A 11 1.08 5.37 -13.48
CA VAL A 11 2.53 5.32 -13.35
C VAL A 11 2.92 5.96 -12.03
N LEU A 12 3.54 5.16 -11.16
CA LEU A 12 4.09 5.60 -9.89
C LEU A 12 5.52 6.07 -10.10
N LYS A 13 5.78 7.34 -9.83
CA LYS A 13 7.10 7.96 -9.87
C LYS A 13 7.50 8.45 -8.48
N ASN A 14 8.79 8.52 -8.20
CA ASN A 14 9.29 9.27 -7.05
C ASN A 14 9.47 10.75 -7.43
N LYS A 15 9.78 11.59 -6.42
CA LYS A 15 10.11 13.02 -6.60
C LYS A 15 11.25 13.30 -7.58
N LEU A 16 12.12 12.31 -7.84
CA LEU A 16 13.23 12.40 -8.79
C LEU A 16 12.80 12.06 -10.24
N GLY A 17 11.52 11.77 -10.47
CA GLY A 17 10.99 11.40 -11.79
C GLY A 17 11.27 9.94 -12.18
N LYS A 18 11.89 9.14 -11.30
CA LYS A 18 12.14 7.72 -11.55
C LYS A 18 10.84 6.95 -11.40
N VAL A 19 10.46 6.22 -12.45
CA VAL A 19 9.34 5.28 -12.41
C VAL A 19 9.68 4.15 -11.44
N ILE A 20 8.88 4.02 -10.40
CA ILE A 20 8.96 2.98 -9.38
C ILE A 20 8.16 1.77 -9.83
N SER A 21 6.93 2.01 -10.29
CA SER A 21 6.00 0.98 -10.72
C SER A 21 5.04 1.56 -11.75
N SER A 22 4.47 0.69 -12.59
CA SER A 22 3.41 1.05 -13.53
C SER A 22 2.32 -0.01 -13.46
N THR A 23 1.12 0.39 -13.13
CA THR A 23 -0.04 -0.50 -13.03
C THR A 23 -1.00 -0.15 -14.14
N TYR A 24 -1.25 -1.11 -15.03
CA TYR A 24 -2.20 -0.97 -16.12
C TYR A 24 -3.55 -1.58 -15.73
N ASN A 25 -4.63 -0.93 -16.17
CA ASN A 25 -5.99 -1.45 -16.11
C ASN A 25 -6.44 -1.80 -14.68
N ARG A 26 -6.27 -0.85 -13.76
CA ARG A 26 -6.79 -0.98 -12.40
C ARG A 26 -8.17 -0.34 -12.35
N ASP A 27 -9.16 -1.12 -11.93
CA ASP A 27 -10.50 -0.63 -11.64
C ASP A 27 -10.55 -0.13 -10.19
N VAL A 28 -10.92 1.13 -9.99
CA VAL A 28 -11.15 1.70 -8.65
C VAL A 28 -12.51 2.36 -8.62
N LEU A 29 -13.25 2.11 -7.53
CA LEU A 29 -14.48 2.82 -7.24
C LEU A 29 -14.16 4.20 -6.66
N THR A 30 -14.72 5.23 -7.28
CA THR A 30 -14.55 6.64 -6.86
C THR A 30 -15.15 6.95 -5.49
N SER A 31 -15.99 6.06 -4.95
CA SER A 31 -16.71 6.25 -3.68
C SER A 31 -16.15 5.45 -2.51
N LEU A 32 -14.89 5.01 -2.57
CA LEU A 32 -14.21 4.38 -1.43
C LEU A 32 -13.93 5.41 -0.33
N ASN A 33 -14.95 5.71 0.47
CA ASN A 33 -14.81 6.46 1.72
C ASN A 33 -14.18 5.61 2.85
N GLY A 34 -13.82 4.35 2.57
CA GLY A 34 -13.29 3.40 3.55
C GLY A 34 -12.08 2.57 3.09
N ALA A 35 -11.51 2.83 1.91
CA ALA A 35 -10.24 2.19 1.57
C ALA A 35 -9.12 2.82 2.40
N GLU A 36 -8.32 1.96 3.02
CA GLU A 36 -7.10 2.27 3.80
C GLU A 36 -6.49 3.63 3.40
N ASP A 37 -6.25 4.49 4.39
CA ASP A 37 -5.79 5.90 4.32
C ASP A 37 -4.90 6.23 3.10
N GLN A 38 -4.04 5.28 2.73
CA GLN A 38 -3.09 5.26 1.61
C GLN A 38 -3.69 5.51 0.21
N LEU A 39 -4.95 5.12 -0.04
CA LEU A 39 -5.61 5.25 -1.34
C LEU A 39 -6.62 6.39 -1.38
N GLN A 40 -6.87 7.08 -0.26
CA GLN A 40 -7.84 8.15 -0.20
C GLN A 40 -7.45 9.34 -1.09
N ALA A 41 -6.16 9.70 -1.12
CA ALA A 41 -5.63 10.75 -1.98
C ALA A 41 -5.82 10.40 -3.48
N LEU A 42 -5.62 9.13 -3.84
CA LEU A 42 -5.85 8.62 -5.20
C LEU A 42 -7.33 8.71 -5.59
N SER A 43 -8.22 8.20 -4.74
CA SER A 43 -9.67 8.19 -4.95
C SER A 43 -10.25 9.60 -5.10
N LYS A 44 -9.83 10.52 -4.22
CA LYS A 44 -10.17 11.95 -4.31
C LYS A 44 -9.72 12.56 -5.64
N GLY A 45 -8.51 12.26 -6.07
CA GLY A 45 -8.01 12.76 -7.36
C GLY A 45 -8.69 12.12 -8.58
N LEU A 46 -9.24 10.91 -8.46
CA LEU A 46 -10.05 10.25 -9.49
C LEU A 46 -11.51 10.72 -9.51
N THR A 47 -11.96 11.45 -8.50
CA THR A 47 -13.32 11.96 -8.44
C THR A 47 -13.57 12.94 -9.60
N ASN A 48 -14.70 12.76 -10.30
CA ASN A 48 -15.09 13.53 -11.50
C ASN A 48 -14.11 13.44 -12.68
N ILE A 49 -13.25 12.43 -12.74
CA ILE A 49 -12.39 12.21 -13.92
C ILE A 49 -13.23 11.76 -15.12
N ARG A 50 -12.84 12.18 -16.32
CA ARG A 50 -13.49 11.79 -17.58
C ARG A 50 -12.65 10.74 -18.31
N LYS A 51 -13.30 9.92 -19.13
CA LYS A 51 -12.61 8.98 -20.03
C LYS A 51 -11.60 9.73 -20.92
N GLY A 52 -10.36 9.23 -20.96
CA GLY A 52 -9.24 9.84 -21.68
C GLY A 52 -8.51 10.96 -20.93
N GLU A 53 -8.98 11.37 -19.76
CA GLU A 53 -8.34 12.43 -18.98
C GLU A 53 -7.09 11.91 -18.26
N LYS A 54 -6.02 12.71 -18.27
CA LYS A 54 -4.79 12.43 -17.54
C LYS A 54 -4.66 13.38 -16.36
N ARG A 55 -4.31 12.85 -15.20
CA ARG A 55 -4.16 13.63 -13.98
C ARG A 55 -2.93 13.18 -13.21
N GLN A 56 -2.17 14.14 -12.72
CA GLN A 56 -1.04 13.88 -11.84
C GLN A 56 -1.44 14.18 -10.41
N ILE A 57 -1.29 13.20 -9.53
CA ILE A 57 -1.57 13.32 -8.10
C ILE A 57 -0.26 13.14 -7.35
N ALA A 58 0.23 14.21 -6.72
CA ALA A 58 1.36 14.12 -5.81
C ALA A 58 0.83 13.74 -4.42
N VAL A 59 1.27 12.60 -3.90
CA VAL A 59 0.91 12.09 -2.59
C VAL A 59 2.15 12.12 -1.73
N ARG A 60 2.07 12.80 -0.59
CA ARG A 60 3.18 12.87 0.36
C ARG A 60 3.45 11.49 0.97
N ALA A 61 4.66 11.30 1.47
CA ALA A 61 5.01 10.06 2.15
C ALA A 61 3.97 9.68 3.24
N GLU A 62 3.50 10.66 4.02
CA GLU A 62 2.50 10.46 5.08
C GLU A 62 1.16 9.91 4.59
N GLU A 63 0.66 10.41 3.45
CA GLU A 63 -0.62 10.03 2.84
C GLU A 63 -0.49 8.78 1.95
N ALA A 64 0.72 8.39 1.58
CA ALA A 64 0.99 7.21 0.76
C ALA A 64 1.25 5.98 1.64
N TYR A 65 2.52 5.76 2.02
CA TYR A 65 2.92 4.58 2.79
C TYR A 65 3.34 4.91 4.22
N GLY A 66 3.08 6.14 4.66
CA GLY A 66 3.58 6.70 5.89
C GLY A 66 5.04 7.14 5.80
N TYR A 67 5.50 7.79 6.86
CA TYR A 67 6.92 8.06 7.07
C TYR A 67 7.67 6.76 7.35
N TYR A 68 8.95 6.76 7.02
CA TYR A 68 9.84 5.68 7.42
C TYR A 68 9.94 5.67 8.95
N ASP A 69 9.47 4.58 9.57
CA ASP A 69 9.45 4.44 11.01
C ASP A 69 10.64 3.60 11.46
N THR A 70 11.58 4.24 12.17
CA THR A 70 12.77 3.57 12.68
C THR A 70 12.44 2.56 13.77
N SER A 71 11.28 2.65 14.43
CA SER A 71 10.84 1.68 15.45
C SER A 71 10.39 0.35 14.83
N LYS A 72 10.06 0.36 13.53
CA LYS A 72 9.80 -0.85 12.72
C LYS A 72 11.09 -1.50 12.20
N VAL A 73 12.24 -0.92 12.48
CA VAL A 73 13.55 -1.50 12.21
C VAL A 73 13.99 -2.27 13.44
N LEU A 74 14.19 -3.57 13.29
CA LEU A 74 14.61 -4.47 14.34
C LEU A 74 16.01 -4.98 14.04
N GLU A 75 16.91 -4.84 15.00
CA GLU A 75 18.22 -5.47 14.96
C GLU A 75 18.19 -6.70 15.87
N ILE A 76 18.33 -7.87 15.27
CA ILE A 76 18.32 -9.14 16.00
C ILE A 76 19.67 -9.82 15.85
N SER A 77 20.09 -10.54 16.88
CA SER A 77 21.26 -11.42 16.81
C SER A 77 20.96 -12.56 15.84
N ARG A 78 21.96 -12.97 15.06
CA ARG A 78 21.83 -14.09 14.14
C ARG A 78 21.43 -15.39 14.84
N ASP A 79 21.83 -15.55 16.10
CA ASP A 79 21.48 -16.68 16.96
C ASP A 79 20.00 -16.73 17.33
N SER A 80 19.32 -15.58 17.39
CA SER A 80 17.88 -15.49 17.68
C SER A 80 17.01 -16.03 16.54
N LEU A 81 17.58 -16.32 15.37
CA LEU A 81 16.86 -16.97 14.28
C LEU A 81 16.67 -18.46 14.57
N VAL A 82 15.45 -18.81 15.02
CA VAL A 82 15.05 -20.20 15.22
C VAL A 82 15.24 -21.00 13.93
N GLY A 83 16.05 -22.07 13.99
CA GLY A 83 16.25 -23.01 12.89
C GLY A 83 17.48 -22.76 12.00
N GLY A 84 18.40 -21.86 12.37
CA GLY A 84 19.68 -21.70 11.65
C GLY A 84 19.53 -21.26 10.19
N ARG A 85 18.39 -20.64 9.85
CA ARG A 85 18.07 -20.22 8.48
C ARG A 85 19.08 -19.16 8.04
N LYS A 86 19.75 -19.41 6.92
CA LYS A 86 20.58 -18.41 6.24
C LYS A 86 19.66 -17.42 5.52
N LEU A 87 19.37 -16.30 6.16
CA LEU A 87 18.69 -15.18 5.52
C LEU A 87 19.58 -14.53 4.47
N ARG A 88 18.98 -14.06 3.39
CA ARG A 88 19.64 -13.29 2.33
C ARG A 88 19.27 -11.81 2.40
N LEU A 89 20.17 -10.95 1.97
CA LEU A 89 19.89 -9.52 1.86
C LEU A 89 18.70 -9.31 0.91
N GLY A 90 17.71 -8.53 1.35
CA GLY A 90 16.49 -8.27 0.62
C GLY A 90 15.40 -9.35 0.74
N GLU A 91 15.67 -10.46 1.42
CA GLU A 91 14.69 -11.53 1.69
C GLU A 91 13.57 -11.01 2.61
N SER A 92 12.33 -11.40 2.34
CA SER A 92 11.19 -11.12 3.22
C SER A 92 10.98 -12.26 4.20
N VAL A 93 10.93 -11.94 5.48
CA VAL A 93 10.71 -12.89 6.58
C VAL A 93 9.48 -12.48 7.35
N ILE A 94 8.74 -13.46 7.85
CA ILE A 94 7.67 -13.21 8.82
C ILE A 94 8.31 -13.34 10.20
N PHE A 95 8.27 -12.28 10.98
CA PHE A 95 8.86 -12.23 12.31
C PHE A 95 7.81 -11.72 13.30
N ALA A 96 7.67 -12.41 14.43
CA ALA A 96 6.80 -12.00 15.52
C ALA A 96 7.67 -11.47 16.65
N ARG A 97 7.52 -10.19 16.98
CA ARG A 97 8.10 -9.64 18.21
C ARG A 97 7.27 -10.12 19.40
N GLU A 98 7.91 -10.30 20.55
CA GLU A 98 7.23 -10.70 21.79
C GLU A 98 6.08 -9.73 22.10
N GLY A 99 4.85 -10.26 22.23
CA GLY A 99 3.64 -9.46 22.47
C GLY A 99 3.00 -8.82 21.23
N HIS A 100 3.56 -9.00 20.03
CA HIS A 100 3.03 -8.46 18.77
C HIS A 100 2.62 -9.59 17.81
N LYS A 101 1.72 -9.27 16.88
CA LYS A 101 1.38 -10.18 15.78
C LYS A 101 2.61 -10.40 14.90
N ALA A 102 2.65 -11.54 14.22
CA ALA A 102 3.68 -11.82 13.23
C ALA A 102 3.53 -10.82 12.07
N GLU A 103 4.55 -10.01 11.85
CA GLU A 103 4.58 -9.00 10.79
C GLU A 103 5.63 -9.40 9.74
N LYS A 104 5.47 -8.87 8.53
CA LYS A 104 6.40 -9.12 7.43
C LYS A 104 7.53 -8.08 7.49
N PHE A 105 8.75 -8.56 7.66
CA PHE A 105 9.97 -7.75 7.64
C PHE A 105 10.82 -8.09 6.42
N ARG A 106 11.67 -7.16 6.01
CA ARG A 106 12.67 -7.36 4.96
C ARG A 106 14.07 -7.24 5.53
N VAL A 107 14.96 -8.14 5.16
CA VAL A 107 16.36 -8.10 5.58
C VAL A 107 17.06 -6.95 4.85
N THR A 108 17.39 -5.87 5.56
CA THR A 108 18.06 -4.68 4.99
C THR A 108 19.56 -4.69 5.21
N LYS A 109 20.04 -5.45 6.20
CA LYS A 109 21.47 -5.58 6.49
C LYS A 109 21.78 -6.95 7.09
N LEU A 110 22.89 -7.53 6.65
CA LEU A 110 23.45 -8.76 7.20
C LEU A 110 24.88 -8.47 7.65
N SER A 111 25.10 -8.54 8.95
CA SER A 111 26.41 -8.50 9.59
C SER A 111 26.81 -9.91 10.06
N PRO A 112 28.08 -10.16 10.42
CA PRO A 112 28.49 -11.47 10.94
C PRO A 112 27.67 -11.92 12.16
N ASP A 113 27.43 -11.02 13.12
CA ASP A 113 26.72 -11.31 14.37
C ASP A 113 25.26 -10.82 14.39
N GLN A 114 24.93 -9.81 13.61
CA GLN A 114 23.64 -9.11 13.67
C GLN A 114 22.92 -9.05 12.31
N ILE A 115 21.61 -8.99 12.37
CA ILE A 115 20.73 -8.90 11.20
C ILE A 115 19.75 -7.76 11.43
N THR A 116 19.65 -6.86 10.46
CA THR A 116 18.67 -5.77 10.48
C THR A 116 17.47 -6.16 9.63
N LEU A 117 16.31 -6.17 10.27
CA LEU A 117 15.00 -6.45 9.70
C LEU A 117 14.21 -5.14 9.66
N ASP A 118 13.59 -4.85 8.52
CA ASP A 118 12.83 -3.63 8.30
C ASP A 118 11.37 -3.96 7.96
N GLY A 119 10.45 -3.56 8.82
CA GLY A 119 9.01 -3.76 8.64
C GLY A 119 8.33 -2.64 7.85
N ASN A 120 9.06 -1.61 7.42
CA ASN A 120 8.52 -0.53 6.63
C ASN A 120 8.22 -0.99 5.21
N HIS A 121 7.20 -0.36 4.62
CA HIS A 121 6.98 -0.50 3.19
C HIS A 121 8.22 0.04 2.44
N PRO A 122 8.67 -0.60 1.34
CA PRO A 122 9.85 -0.14 0.58
C PRO A 122 9.76 1.30 0.05
N LEU A 123 8.56 1.88 0.04
CA LEU A 123 8.27 3.25 -0.38
C LEU A 123 7.92 4.20 0.78
N ALA A 124 8.02 3.74 2.02
CA ALA A 124 7.82 4.58 3.20
C ALA A 124 8.84 5.72 3.23
N GLY A 125 8.39 6.91 3.63
CA GLY A 125 9.23 8.12 3.66
C GLY A 125 9.52 8.76 2.30
N GLN A 126 8.94 8.26 1.20
CA GLN A 126 9.11 8.87 -0.13
C GLN A 126 7.84 9.56 -0.59
N ASP A 127 7.98 10.81 -1.05
CA ASP A 127 6.93 11.50 -1.82
C ASP A 127 6.73 10.79 -3.16
N LEU A 128 5.48 10.44 -3.45
CA LEU A 128 5.10 9.68 -4.62
C LEU A 128 4.26 10.53 -5.57
N ILE A 129 4.49 10.37 -6.86
CA ILE A 129 3.76 11.04 -7.93
C ILE A 129 3.03 9.97 -8.72
N PHE A 130 1.71 9.99 -8.65
CA PHE A 130 0.82 9.09 -9.39
C PHE A 130 0.36 9.80 -10.65
N GLU A 131 0.82 9.33 -11.81
CA GLU A 131 0.30 9.79 -13.11
C GLU A 131 -0.79 8.84 -13.56
N ILE A 132 -2.02 9.30 -13.46
CA ILE A 132 -3.22 8.57 -13.82
C ILE A 132 -3.63 8.96 -15.24
N GLU A 133 -4.02 7.97 -16.02
CA GLU A 133 -4.72 8.12 -17.28
C GLU A 133 -6.00 7.29 -17.21
N ALA A 134 -7.16 7.96 -17.18
CA ALA A 134 -8.46 7.31 -17.19
C ALA A 134 -8.70 6.69 -18.57
N LEU A 135 -8.74 5.36 -18.63
CA LEU A 135 -9.01 4.59 -19.83
C LEU A 135 -10.52 4.43 -20.04
N GLU A 136 -11.25 4.20 -18.95
CA GLU A 136 -12.69 4.04 -18.97
C GLU A 136 -13.30 4.57 -17.68
N VAL A 137 -14.51 5.14 -17.81
CA VAL A 137 -15.31 5.60 -16.67
C VAL A 137 -16.72 5.11 -16.93
N ARG A 138 -17.24 4.26 -16.04
CA ARG A 138 -18.60 3.76 -16.08
C ARG A 138 -19.24 3.87 -14.70
N GLU A 139 -20.56 3.79 -14.63
CA GLU A 139 -21.25 3.69 -13.36
C GLU A 139 -21.01 2.30 -12.74
N ALA A 140 -20.78 2.28 -11.42
CA ALA A 140 -20.62 1.05 -10.67
C ALA A 140 -21.98 0.35 -10.55
N THR A 141 -22.00 -0.97 -10.72
CA THR A 141 -23.21 -1.75 -10.44
C THR A 141 -23.47 -1.82 -8.93
N PRO A 142 -24.72 -1.99 -8.48
CA PRO A 142 -25.03 -2.12 -7.05
C PRO A 142 -24.30 -3.28 -6.37
N GLU A 143 -23.97 -4.35 -7.11
CA GLU A 143 -23.20 -5.49 -6.61
C GLU A 143 -21.74 -5.08 -6.31
N GLU A 144 -21.07 -4.42 -7.27
CA GLU A 144 -19.68 -3.94 -7.10
C GLU A 144 -19.53 -2.92 -5.98
N ILE A 145 -20.56 -2.08 -5.77
CA ILE A 145 -20.61 -1.13 -4.65
C ILE A 145 -20.67 -1.91 -3.33
N ARG A 146 -21.49 -2.95 -3.25
CA ARG A 146 -21.70 -3.75 -2.04
C ARG A 146 -20.46 -4.59 -1.68
N GLU A 147 -19.78 -5.15 -2.67
CA GLU A 147 -18.51 -5.88 -2.47
C GLU A 147 -17.33 -4.97 -2.07
N SER A 148 -17.39 -3.69 -2.44
CA SER A 148 -16.32 -2.73 -2.13
C SER A 148 -16.47 -2.03 -0.80
N LEU A 149 -17.64 -2.15 -0.15
CA LEU A 149 -17.80 -1.73 1.23
C LEU A 149 -17.17 -2.81 2.11
N PRO A 150 -16.33 -2.47 3.11
CA PRO A 150 -15.98 -3.45 4.12
C PRO A 150 -17.31 -3.97 4.67
N ASP A 151 -17.47 -5.28 4.80
CA ASP A 151 -18.61 -5.87 5.49
C ASP A 151 -18.84 -5.02 6.75
N GLU A 152 -19.95 -4.26 6.78
CA GLU A 152 -20.54 -3.90 8.06
C GLU A 152 -20.93 -5.26 8.63
N ASP A 153 -19.98 -5.89 9.32
CA ASP A 153 -20.24 -6.97 10.26
C ASP A 153 -21.18 -6.35 11.28
N ASP A 154 -22.47 -6.50 10.95
CA ASP A 154 -23.62 -6.34 11.79
C ASP A 154 -23.22 -6.80 13.18
N GLY A 155 -23.30 -5.88 14.14
CA GLY A 155 -23.06 -6.15 15.54
C GLY A 155 -24.07 -7.16 16.09
N MET A 156 -23.86 -8.44 15.79
CA MET A 156 -24.64 -9.54 16.31
C MET A 156 -23.74 -10.75 16.59
N THR A 157 -22.87 -10.59 17.60
CA THR A 157 -22.52 -11.76 18.41
C THR A 157 -23.20 -11.62 19.77
N LEU A 158 -24.37 -12.27 19.89
CA LEU A 158 -24.88 -12.70 21.19
C LEU A 158 -23.89 -13.70 21.79
N HIS A 159 -23.33 -13.39 22.96
CA HIS A 159 -23.11 -14.38 24.02
C HIS A 159 -23.17 -13.71 25.39
#